data_AF-A0A838EC65-F1
#
_entry.id   AF-A0A838EC65-F1
#
_cell.length_a   1.000
_cell.length_b   1.000
_cell.length_c   1.000
_cell.angle_alpha   90.00
_cell.angle_beta   90.00
_cell.angle_gamma   90.00
#
_symmetry.space_group_name_H-M   'P 1'
#
loop_
_entity.id
_entity.type
_entity.pdbx_description
1 polymer ?
#
loop_
_entity_poly.entity_id
_entity_poly.type
_entity_poly.pdbx_seq_one_letter_code
_entity_poly.pdbx_strand_id
1 'polypeptide(L)'
;MTTQENLDNEKMSSALQNIVSGIPQSPYFISTQPPDEVEYPLPDILRAQAALAAQTKSIEDIDHDPERLPTKESLQLAANKSALTFVMQYIRDNENASKDSAQLVHGFIKVFLDAYDKDLVQKRREGALLDERTARIYQNVYSDKDNHYAQGNILTGERLHHFAVVRAMRDLGLDTSLTVDAMDDIDEYVQIYYKRYNTYTPQSKEVGQFRGSGPF
;
A
#
# COMPACT_ATOMS: atom_id res chain seq x y z
N MET A 1 31.89 32.78 -6.08
CA MET A 1 31.15 32.15 -4.98
C MET A 1 30.58 30.84 -5.53
N THR A 2 31.30 29.72 -5.44
CA THR A 2 30.81 28.41 -5.95
C THR A 2 31.59 27.19 -5.43
N THR A 3 32.65 27.38 -4.65
CA THR A 3 33.50 26.26 -4.18
C THR A 3 33.04 25.66 -2.86
N GLN A 4 32.40 26.44 -1.97
CA GLN A 4 31.96 25.94 -0.65
C GLN A 4 30.72 25.04 -0.75
N GLU A 5 29.74 25.42 -1.59
CA GLU A 5 28.50 24.66 -1.82
C GLU A 5 28.75 23.27 -2.43
N ASN A 6 29.78 23.14 -3.29
CA ASN A 6 30.16 21.83 -3.85
C ASN A 6 30.89 20.95 -2.84
N LEU A 7 31.69 21.55 -1.94
CA LEU A 7 32.36 20.83 -0.85
C LEU A 7 31.38 20.33 0.21
N ASP A 8 30.30 21.08 0.47
CA ASP A 8 29.25 20.70 1.43
C ASP A 8 28.32 19.61 0.84
N ASN A 9 28.05 19.65 -0.48
CA ASN A 9 27.31 18.59 -1.16
C ASN A 9 28.10 17.27 -1.27
N GLU A 10 29.41 17.32 -1.54
CA GLU A 10 30.25 16.11 -1.57
C GLU A 10 30.39 15.48 -0.18
N LYS A 11 30.56 16.30 0.88
CA LYS A 11 30.61 15.80 2.27
C LYS A 11 29.27 15.20 2.73
N MET A 12 28.14 15.80 2.35
CA MET A 12 26.81 15.22 2.61
C MET A 12 26.62 13.89 1.87
N SER A 13 27.06 13.80 0.61
CA SER A 13 26.94 12.57 -0.20
C SER A 13 27.79 11.42 0.37
N SER A 14 29.02 11.72 0.82
CA SER A 14 29.89 10.72 1.48
C SER A 14 29.37 10.30 2.86
N ALA A 15 28.75 11.21 3.61
CA ALA A 15 28.11 10.88 4.90
C ALA A 15 26.88 9.98 4.71
N LEU A 16 26.09 10.21 3.66
CA LEU A 16 24.94 9.37 3.30
C LEU A 16 25.38 7.97 2.82
N GLN A 17 26.47 7.86 2.07
CA GLN A 17 27.01 6.55 1.67
C GLN A 17 27.51 5.73 2.86
N ASN A 18 28.12 6.37 3.87
CA ASN A 18 28.55 5.68 5.10
C ASN A 18 27.39 5.24 6.00
N ILE A 19 26.24 5.92 5.97
CA ILE A 19 25.02 5.50 6.70
C ILE A 19 24.36 4.28 6.03
N VAL A 20 24.38 4.22 4.69
CA VAL A 20 23.79 3.10 3.93
C VAL A 20 24.69 1.85 3.96
N SER A 21 26.01 2.01 4.03
CA SER A 21 26.99 0.91 4.06
C SER A 21 27.42 0.49 5.48
N GLY A 22 27.07 1.26 6.51
CA GLY A 22 27.40 0.99 7.91
C GLY A 22 26.39 0.14 8.68
N ILE A 23 25.38 -0.46 8.02
CA ILE A 23 24.48 -1.41 8.68
C ILE A 23 25.26 -2.73 8.86
N PRO A 24 25.64 -3.11 10.09
CA PRO A 24 26.33 -4.38 10.29
C PRO A 24 25.38 -5.53 9.94
N GLN A 25 25.74 -6.32 8.93
CA GLN A 25 25.23 -7.67 8.81
C GLN A 25 26.00 -8.53 9.82
N SER A 26 25.41 -8.80 10.99
CA SER A 26 25.91 -9.86 11.85
C SER A 26 24.82 -10.52 12.70
N PRO A 27 25.03 -11.80 13.03
CA PRO A 27 24.00 -12.75 13.43
C PRO A 27 23.73 -12.69 14.94
N TYR A 28 22.48 -12.96 15.29
CA TYR A 28 21.99 -13.39 16.61
C TYR A 28 22.91 -13.18 17.83
N PHE A 29 22.53 -12.24 18.70
CA PHE A 29 22.64 -12.40 20.14
C PHE A 29 21.36 -11.86 20.80
N ILE A 30 20.64 -12.75 21.51
CA ILE A 30 19.49 -12.41 22.34
C ILE A 30 20.02 -11.73 23.59
N SER A 31 19.71 -10.45 23.79
CA SER A 31 19.78 -9.80 25.11
C SER A 31 18.36 -9.56 25.60
N THR A 32 17.98 -10.31 26.64
CA THR A 32 16.72 -10.19 27.36
C THR A 32 16.77 -9.01 28.33
N GLN A 33 16.35 -7.84 27.85
CA GLN A 33 15.66 -6.79 28.61
C GLN A 33 15.35 -5.66 27.60
N PRO A 34 14.08 -5.23 27.45
CA PRO A 34 13.82 -4.04 26.65
C PRO A 34 14.52 -2.87 27.35
N PRO A 35 15.43 -2.13 26.69
CA PRO A 35 15.82 -0.84 27.23
C PRO A 35 14.53 -0.03 27.33
N ASP A 36 14.28 0.59 28.48
CA ASP A 36 13.16 1.51 28.67
C ASP A 36 13.10 2.44 27.46
N GLU A 37 12.10 2.23 26.60
CA GLU A 37 11.82 3.08 25.45
C GLU A 37 11.38 4.43 26.03
N VAL A 38 12.35 5.28 26.33
CA VAL A 38 12.09 6.71 26.47
C VAL A 38 11.69 7.17 25.08
N GLU A 39 10.40 7.02 24.78
CA GLU A 39 9.75 7.54 23.59
C GLU A 39 10.01 9.05 23.59
N TYR A 40 11.01 9.50 22.83
CA TYR A 40 11.22 10.93 22.65
C TYR A 40 9.96 11.48 21.98
N PRO A 41 9.19 12.36 22.63
CA PRO A 41 7.93 12.79 22.07
C PRO A 41 8.22 13.59 20.81
N LEU A 42 7.76 13.07 19.67
CA LEU A 42 7.88 13.77 18.40
C LEU A 42 7.31 15.19 18.56
N PRO A 43 8.07 16.26 18.25
CA PRO A 43 7.61 17.65 18.37
C PRO A 43 6.25 17.86 17.69
N ASP A 44 5.38 18.68 18.28
CA ASP A 44 4.01 18.88 17.80
C ASP A 44 3.96 19.35 16.33
N ILE A 45 4.94 20.17 15.91
CA ILE A 45 5.07 20.63 14.51
C ILE A 45 5.31 19.43 13.57
N LEU A 46 6.24 18.54 13.92
CA LEU A 46 6.53 17.34 13.13
C LEU A 46 5.36 16.35 13.18
N ARG A 47 4.63 16.27 14.30
CA ARG A 47 3.42 15.45 14.41
C ARG A 47 2.31 15.95 13.49
N ALA A 48 2.08 17.26 13.46
CA ALA A 48 1.11 17.89 12.57
C ALA A 48 1.50 17.71 11.08
N GLN A 49 2.78 17.87 10.75
CA GLN A 49 3.29 17.64 9.40
C GLN A 49 3.16 16.18 8.97
N ALA A 50 3.44 15.22 9.86
CA ALA A 50 3.25 13.80 9.60
C ALA A 50 1.78 13.47 9.33
N ALA A 51 0.87 13.98 10.15
CA ALA A 51 -0.57 13.77 9.97
C ALA A 51 -1.09 14.40 8.67
N LEU A 52 -0.65 15.63 8.34
CA LEU A 52 -1.03 16.29 7.10
C LEU A 52 -0.51 15.54 5.87
N ALA A 53 0.77 15.15 5.88
CA ALA A 53 1.37 14.39 4.79
C ALA A 53 0.66 13.04 4.58
N ALA A 54 0.25 12.38 5.67
CA ALA A 54 -0.51 11.15 5.61
C ALA A 54 -1.89 11.35 4.96
N GLN A 55 -2.62 12.40 5.35
CA GLN A 55 -3.92 12.74 4.75
C GLN A 55 -3.81 13.13 3.27
N THR A 56 -2.79 13.90 2.90
CA THR A 56 -2.55 14.20 1.48
C THR A 56 -2.30 12.91 0.70
N LYS A 57 -1.49 12.00 1.27
CA LYS A 57 -1.17 10.74 0.61
C LYS A 57 -2.38 9.82 0.49
N SER A 58 -3.24 9.72 1.51
CA SER A 58 -4.45 8.89 1.44
C SER A 58 -5.42 9.40 0.37
N ILE A 59 -5.59 10.72 0.26
CA ILE A 59 -6.38 11.34 -0.81
C ILE A 59 -5.79 10.99 -2.18
N GLU A 60 -4.48 11.18 -2.37
CA GLU A 60 -3.81 10.83 -3.63
C GLU A 60 -3.98 9.36 -4.00
N ASP A 61 -3.83 8.44 -3.04
CA ASP A 61 -3.96 7.01 -3.27
C ASP A 61 -5.40 6.62 -3.63
N ILE A 62 -6.40 7.22 -2.95
CA ILE A 62 -7.82 7.00 -3.23
C ILE A 62 -8.21 7.58 -4.59
N ASP A 63 -7.76 8.78 -4.92
CA ASP A 63 -8.05 9.42 -6.21
C ASP A 63 -7.40 8.66 -7.37
N HIS A 64 -6.22 8.09 -7.15
CA HIS A 64 -5.49 7.32 -8.17
C HIS A 64 -6.05 5.91 -8.38
N ASP A 65 -6.29 5.17 -7.30
CA ASP A 65 -6.82 3.81 -7.33
C ASP A 65 -7.63 3.53 -6.05
N PRO A 66 -8.94 3.88 -6.03
CA PRO A 66 -9.80 3.67 -4.85
C PRO A 66 -10.01 2.19 -4.54
N GLU A 67 -9.60 1.31 -5.46
CA GLU A 67 -9.77 -0.13 -5.41
C GLU A 67 -8.52 -0.84 -4.87
N ARG A 68 -7.38 -0.15 -4.85
CA ARG A 68 -6.08 -0.71 -4.50
C ARG A 68 -5.29 0.25 -3.62
N LEU A 69 -5.51 0.10 -2.32
CA LEU A 69 -4.67 0.74 -1.30
C LEU A 69 -3.19 0.38 -1.51
N PRO A 70 -2.25 1.28 -1.17
CA PRO A 70 -0.83 1.03 -1.33
C PRO A 70 -0.40 -0.21 -0.54
N THR A 71 0.61 -0.91 -1.04
CA THR A 71 1.26 -1.97 -0.25
C THR A 71 1.93 -1.36 0.97
N LYS A 72 2.08 -2.15 2.04
CA LYS A 72 2.79 -1.74 3.26
C LYS A 72 4.19 -1.19 2.95
N GLU A 73 4.89 -1.80 2.01
CA GLU A 73 6.22 -1.37 1.57
C GLU A 73 6.19 -0.02 0.86
N SER A 74 5.22 0.19 -0.04
CA SER A 74 5.03 1.46 -0.74
C SER A 74 4.70 2.60 0.23
N LEU A 75 3.79 2.33 1.18
CA LEU A 75 3.41 3.30 2.20
C LEU A 75 4.58 3.62 3.14
N GLN A 76 5.36 2.62 3.53
CA GLN A 76 6.58 2.81 4.33
C GLN A 76 7.61 3.67 3.59
N LEU A 77 7.80 3.44 2.29
CA LEU A 77 8.69 4.24 1.45
C LEU A 77 8.22 5.69 1.36
N ALA A 78 6.92 5.91 1.22
CA ALA A 78 6.32 7.25 1.22
C ALA A 78 6.53 7.95 2.57
N ALA A 79 6.27 7.25 3.69
CA ALA A 79 6.51 7.75 5.04
C ALA A 79 7.98 8.14 5.26
N ASN A 80 8.92 7.28 4.84
CA ASN A 80 10.35 7.54 4.91
C ASN A 80 10.75 8.80 4.11
N LYS A 81 10.24 8.94 2.88
CA LYS A 81 10.55 10.09 2.02
C LYS A 81 10.04 11.41 2.62
N SER A 82 8.81 11.40 3.15
CA SER A 82 8.23 12.54 3.85
C SER A 82 9.02 12.87 5.11
N ALA A 83 9.37 11.86 5.92
CA ALA A 83 10.16 12.03 7.14
C ALA A 83 11.52 12.68 6.83
N LEU A 84 12.23 12.21 5.81
CA LEU A 84 13.50 12.80 5.40
C LEU A 84 13.34 14.28 5.01
N THR A 85 12.25 14.66 4.36
CA THR A 85 12.03 16.05 3.95
C THR A 85 11.72 16.93 5.16
N PHE A 86 10.74 16.56 5.98
CA PHE A 86 10.26 17.39 7.09
C PHE A 86 11.21 17.39 8.29
N VAL A 87 11.80 16.24 8.64
CA VAL A 87 12.74 16.16 9.77
C VAL A 87 14.04 16.88 9.44
N MET A 88 14.56 16.78 8.21
CA MET A 88 15.76 17.53 7.83
C MET A 88 15.52 19.04 7.82
N GLN A 89 14.33 19.48 7.38
CA GLN A 89 13.97 20.89 7.47
C GLN A 89 13.91 21.36 8.94
N TYR A 90 13.27 20.58 9.82
CA TYR A 90 13.20 20.88 11.24
C TYR A 90 14.59 20.97 11.91
N ILE A 91 15.51 20.06 11.54
CA ILE A 91 16.89 20.05 12.07
C ILE A 91 17.66 21.29 11.59
N ARG A 92 17.47 21.74 10.33
CA ARG A 92 18.08 22.98 9.85
C ARG A 92 17.61 24.19 10.64
N ASP A 93 16.33 24.21 10.98
CA ASP A 93 15.73 25.29 11.75
C ASP A 93 16.03 25.20 13.26
N ASN A 94 16.52 24.03 13.73
CA ASN A 94 16.82 23.74 15.13
C ASN A 94 18.11 22.89 15.24
N GLU A 95 19.28 23.52 15.15
CA GLU A 95 20.58 22.83 15.06
C GLU A 95 20.82 21.77 16.16
N ASN A 96 20.29 22.01 17.37
CA ASN A 96 20.39 21.08 18.51
C ASN A 96 19.61 19.76 18.31
N ALA A 97 18.60 19.74 17.43
CA ALA A 97 17.78 18.56 17.14
C ALA A 97 18.48 17.53 16.25
N SER A 98 19.64 17.88 15.67
CA SER A 98 20.43 16.98 14.81
C SER A 98 20.84 15.67 15.51
N LYS A 99 21.08 15.75 16.83
CA LYS A 99 21.48 14.60 17.67
C LYS A 99 20.41 13.52 17.75
N ASP A 100 19.14 13.91 17.59
CA ASP A 100 17.99 13.03 17.73
C ASP A 100 17.35 12.66 16.38
N SER A 101 18.06 12.92 15.26
CA SER A 101 17.54 12.75 13.91
C SER A 101 16.90 11.39 13.63
N ALA A 102 17.54 10.30 14.06
CA ALA A 102 17.00 8.94 13.88
C ALA A 102 15.69 8.73 14.66
N GLN A 103 15.59 9.25 15.88
CA GLN A 103 14.38 9.16 16.71
C GLN A 103 13.25 10.01 16.14
N LEU A 104 13.57 11.22 15.65
CA LEU A 104 12.61 12.10 14.99
C LEU A 104 12.06 11.48 13.70
N VAL A 105 12.91 10.86 12.89
CA VAL A 105 12.48 10.13 11.69
C VAL A 105 11.56 8.95 12.06
N HIS A 106 11.97 8.14 13.03
CA HIS A 106 11.16 6.99 13.47
C HIS A 106 9.80 7.42 14.04
N GLY A 107 9.78 8.45 14.89
CA GLY A 107 8.55 9.02 15.44
C GLY A 107 7.65 9.62 14.35
N PHE A 108 8.22 10.32 13.37
CA PHE A 108 7.48 10.87 12.24
C PHE A 108 6.78 9.77 11.44
N ILE A 109 7.51 8.70 11.11
CA ILE A 109 6.98 7.56 10.36
C ILE A 109 5.83 6.91 11.11
N LYS A 110 5.99 6.66 12.42
CA LYS A 110 4.94 6.06 13.25
C LYS A 110 3.65 6.91 13.20
N VAL A 111 3.77 8.22 13.43
CA VAL A 111 2.61 9.14 13.38
C VAL A 111 2.00 9.20 11.98
N PHE A 112 2.82 9.20 10.93
CA PHE A 112 2.36 9.20 9.56
C PHE A 112 1.50 7.97 9.26
N LEU A 113 1.99 6.78 9.58
CA LEU A 113 1.27 5.52 9.33
C LEU A 113 -0.02 5.45 10.15
N ASP A 114 0.03 5.82 11.43
CA ASP A 114 -1.16 5.84 12.30
C ASP A 114 -2.22 6.84 11.79
N ALA A 115 -1.79 8.01 11.30
CA ALA A 115 -2.69 9.02 10.76
C ALA A 115 -3.29 8.57 9.41
N TYR A 116 -2.51 7.90 8.57
CA TYR A 116 -2.96 7.33 7.30
C TYR A 116 -4.05 6.28 7.53
N ASP A 117 -3.82 5.33 8.44
CA ASP A 117 -4.79 4.29 8.76
C ASP A 117 -6.09 4.87 9.33
N LYS A 118 -5.99 5.89 10.20
CA LYS A 118 -7.18 6.59 10.73
C LYS A 118 -7.97 7.29 9.63
N ASP A 119 -7.28 7.93 8.69
CA ASP A 119 -7.94 8.59 7.56
C ASP A 119 -8.62 7.57 6.64
N LEU A 120 -7.98 6.43 6.34
CA LEU A 120 -8.61 5.36 5.57
C LEU A 120 -9.88 4.80 6.23
N VAL A 121 -9.87 4.61 7.55
CA VAL A 121 -11.07 4.19 8.29
C VAL A 121 -12.19 5.23 8.14
N GLN A 122 -11.86 6.51 8.19
CA GLN A 122 -12.83 7.59 7.99
C GLN A 122 -13.35 7.61 6.54
N LYS A 123 -12.46 7.52 5.55
CA LYS A 123 -12.80 7.50 4.12
C LYS A 123 -13.66 6.29 3.75
N ARG A 124 -13.44 5.13 4.38
CA ARG A 124 -14.31 3.96 4.25
C ARG A 124 -15.72 4.22 4.76
N ARG A 125 -15.86 4.88 5.92
CA ARG A 125 -17.17 5.25 6.49
C ARG A 125 -17.90 6.29 5.62
N GLU A 126 -17.15 7.16 4.96
CA GLU A 126 -17.65 8.15 4.00
C GLU A 126 -18.03 7.54 2.64
N GLY A 127 -17.72 6.26 2.40
CA GLY A 127 -17.99 5.57 1.13
C GLY A 127 -17.04 5.95 -0.01
N ALA A 128 -15.90 6.59 0.30
CA ALA A 128 -14.88 6.94 -0.69
C ALA A 128 -14.03 5.73 -1.11
N LEU A 129 -13.95 4.70 -0.26
CA LEU A 129 -13.33 3.42 -0.57
C LEU A 129 -14.40 2.40 -0.95
N LEU A 130 -14.04 1.46 -1.82
CA LEU A 130 -14.85 0.26 -2.02
C LEU A 130 -15.04 -0.46 -0.68
N ASP A 131 -16.24 -0.96 -0.44
CA ASP A 131 -16.47 -1.88 0.65
C ASP A 131 -15.69 -3.19 0.43
N GLU A 132 -15.48 -3.95 1.50
CA GLU A 132 -14.65 -5.16 1.47
C GLU A 132 -15.17 -6.20 0.47
N ARG A 133 -16.49 -6.33 0.33
CA ARG A 133 -17.12 -7.28 -0.59
C ARG A 133 -16.83 -6.86 -2.02
N THR A 134 -17.09 -5.61 -2.39
CA THR A 134 -16.83 -5.10 -3.74
C THR A 134 -15.33 -5.19 -4.11
N ALA A 135 -14.45 -4.82 -3.19
CA ALA A 135 -13.01 -4.95 -3.39
C ALA A 135 -12.57 -6.41 -3.65
N ARG A 136 -13.13 -7.37 -2.91
CA ARG A 136 -12.88 -8.80 -3.11
C ARG A 136 -13.36 -9.29 -4.47
N ILE A 137 -14.56 -8.90 -4.89
CA ILE A 137 -15.10 -9.22 -6.23
C ILE A 137 -14.15 -8.71 -7.31
N TYR A 138 -13.64 -7.49 -7.17
CA TYR A 138 -12.70 -6.91 -8.15
C TYR A 138 -11.39 -7.70 -8.23
N GLN A 139 -10.83 -8.13 -7.10
CA GLN A 139 -9.61 -8.97 -7.10
C GLN A 139 -9.83 -10.32 -7.80
N ASN A 140 -11.00 -10.93 -7.63
CA ASN A 140 -11.39 -12.13 -8.37
C ASN A 140 -11.48 -11.84 -9.88
N VAL A 141 -12.14 -10.74 -10.27
CA VAL A 141 -12.24 -10.32 -11.68
C VAL A 141 -10.85 -10.16 -12.30
N TYR A 142 -9.89 -9.55 -11.60
CA TYR A 142 -8.52 -9.40 -12.10
C TYR A 142 -7.85 -10.74 -12.34
N SER A 143 -7.87 -11.59 -11.32
CA SER A 143 -7.23 -12.90 -11.37
C SER A 143 -7.84 -13.76 -12.48
N ASP A 144 -9.17 -13.77 -12.56
CA ASP A 144 -9.91 -14.57 -13.52
C ASP A 144 -9.74 -14.02 -14.96
N LYS A 145 -9.84 -12.70 -15.17
CA LYS A 145 -9.67 -12.10 -16.51
C LYS A 145 -8.24 -12.20 -17.01
N ASP A 146 -7.24 -11.99 -16.16
CA ASP A 146 -5.83 -12.20 -16.50
C ASP A 146 -5.59 -13.66 -16.93
N ASN A 147 -6.16 -14.62 -16.19
CA ASN A 147 -6.04 -16.03 -16.51
C ASN A 147 -6.75 -16.39 -17.82
N HIS A 148 -7.99 -15.92 -18.03
CA HIS A 148 -8.72 -16.11 -19.27
C HIS A 148 -7.95 -15.54 -20.46
N TYR A 149 -7.42 -14.31 -20.33
CA TYR A 149 -6.61 -13.67 -21.36
C TYR A 149 -5.33 -14.47 -21.67
N ALA A 150 -4.59 -14.91 -20.65
CA ALA A 150 -3.38 -15.72 -20.81
C ALA A 150 -3.64 -17.06 -21.52
N GLN A 151 -4.83 -17.62 -21.35
CA GLN A 151 -5.25 -18.86 -22.02
C GLN A 151 -5.89 -18.63 -23.40
N GLY A 152 -6.03 -17.38 -23.85
CA GLY A 152 -6.74 -17.04 -25.09
C GLY A 152 -8.26 -17.22 -25.01
N ASN A 153 -8.81 -17.38 -23.80
CA ASN A 153 -10.23 -17.51 -23.54
C ASN A 153 -10.85 -16.11 -23.39
N ILE A 154 -11.75 -15.73 -24.29
CA ILE A 154 -12.53 -14.49 -24.15
C ILE A 154 -13.96 -14.86 -23.78
N LEU A 155 -14.33 -14.64 -22.51
CA LEU A 155 -15.70 -14.80 -22.04
C LEU A 155 -16.50 -13.53 -22.31
N THR A 156 -17.59 -13.64 -23.06
CA THR A 156 -18.57 -12.56 -23.29
C THR A 156 -19.99 -13.08 -23.09
N GLY A 157 -20.92 -12.17 -22.76
CA GLY A 157 -22.35 -12.45 -22.67
C GLY A 157 -22.70 -13.55 -21.67
N GLU A 158 -23.51 -14.52 -22.11
CA GLU A 158 -24.09 -15.57 -21.28
C GLU A 158 -23.04 -16.46 -20.58
N ARG A 159 -21.91 -16.75 -21.23
CA ARG A 159 -20.84 -17.55 -20.62
C ARG A 159 -20.18 -16.84 -19.44
N LEU A 160 -19.99 -15.53 -19.57
CA LEU A 160 -19.47 -14.70 -18.48
C LEU A 160 -20.47 -14.63 -17.32
N HIS A 161 -21.75 -14.51 -17.62
CA HIS A 161 -22.82 -14.53 -16.62
C HIS A 161 -22.84 -15.84 -15.84
N HIS A 162 -22.87 -17.00 -16.53
CA HIS A 162 -22.81 -18.31 -15.87
C HIS A 162 -21.56 -18.49 -15.02
N PHE A 163 -20.40 -18.06 -15.53
CA PHE A 163 -19.15 -18.11 -14.78
C PHE A 163 -19.23 -17.26 -13.50
N ALA A 164 -19.75 -16.04 -13.60
CA ALA A 164 -19.91 -15.14 -12.47
C ALA A 164 -20.87 -15.72 -11.41
N VAL A 165 -21.97 -16.34 -11.83
CA VAL A 165 -22.93 -17.01 -10.92
C VAL A 165 -22.24 -18.15 -10.17
N VAL A 166 -21.54 -19.03 -10.88
CA VAL A 166 -20.82 -20.16 -10.25
C VAL A 166 -19.75 -19.65 -9.27
N ARG A 167 -19.08 -18.56 -9.62
CA ARG A 167 -18.09 -17.94 -8.73
C ARG A 167 -18.75 -17.34 -7.49
N ALA A 168 -19.85 -16.60 -7.65
CA ALA A 168 -20.62 -16.04 -6.55
C ALA A 168 -21.07 -17.12 -5.57
N MET A 169 -21.62 -18.23 -6.09
CA MET A 169 -22.03 -19.36 -5.26
C MET A 169 -20.87 -19.96 -4.47
N ARG A 170 -19.70 -20.14 -5.09
CA ARG A 170 -18.49 -20.63 -4.40
C ARG A 170 -18.03 -19.66 -3.31
N ASP A 171 -17.95 -18.37 -3.62
CA ASP A 171 -17.45 -17.35 -2.70
C ASP A 171 -18.38 -17.14 -1.49
N LEU A 172 -19.68 -17.36 -1.67
CA LEU A 172 -20.70 -17.31 -0.62
C LEU A 172 -20.85 -18.63 0.16
N GLY A 173 -20.15 -19.70 -0.23
CA GLY A 173 -20.27 -21.02 0.41
C GLY A 173 -21.65 -21.66 0.23
N LEU A 174 -22.26 -21.45 -0.93
CA LEU A 174 -23.60 -21.95 -1.26
C LEU A 174 -23.49 -23.30 -1.96
N ASP A 175 -23.48 -24.36 -1.15
CA ASP A 175 -23.12 -25.69 -1.61
C ASP A 175 -24.34 -26.53 -2.05
N THR A 176 -25.51 -26.30 -1.46
CA THR A 176 -26.65 -27.24 -1.60
C THR A 176 -28.06 -26.64 -1.50
N SER A 177 -28.25 -25.40 -1.01
CA SER A 177 -29.57 -24.76 -0.95
C SER A 177 -29.51 -23.26 -1.25
N LEU A 178 -30.21 -22.81 -2.28
CA LEU A 178 -30.40 -21.39 -2.60
C LEU A 178 -31.65 -20.86 -1.88
N THR A 179 -31.45 -19.96 -0.92
CA THR A 179 -32.52 -19.11 -0.39
C THR A 179 -32.77 -17.93 -1.33
N VAL A 180 -33.91 -17.26 -1.20
CA VAL A 180 -34.20 -16.04 -1.98
C VAL A 180 -33.15 -14.95 -1.68
N ASP A 181 -32.80 -14.76 -0.41
CA ASP A 181 -31.74 -13.82 0.00
C ASP A 181 -30.39 -14.15 -0.65
N ALA A 182 -30.06 -15.44 -0.77
CA ALA A 182 -28.84 -15.87 -1.46
C ALA A 182 -28.88 -15.58 -2.97
N MET A 183 -30.08 -15.54 -3.59
CA MET A 183 -30.21 -15.15 -5.00
C MET A 183 -29.96 -13.66 -5.19
N ASP A 184 -30.44 -12.81 -4.29
CA ASP A 184 -30.17 -11.37 -4.32
C ASP A 184 -28.66 -11.10 -4.14
N ASP A 185 -28.00 -11.83 -3.23
CA ASP A 185 -26.55 -11.73 -3.01
C ASP A 185 -25.73 -12.18 -4.22
N ILE A 186 -26.20 -13.21 -4.94
CA ILE A 186 -25.59 -13.68 -6.18
C ILE A 186 -25.79 -12.65 -7.29
N ASP A 187 -27.00 -12.10 -7.46
CA ASP A 187 -27.26 -11.11 -8.50
C ASP A 187 -26.40 -9.87 -8.29
N GLU A 188 -26.33 -9.34 -7.06
CA GLU A 188 -25.45 -8.21 -6.72
C GLU A 188 -23.98 -8.52 -7.06
N TYR A 189 -23.49 -9.70 -6.67
CA TYR A 189 -22.14 -10.15 -7.00
C TYR A 189 -21.92 -10.15 -8.51
N VAL A 190 -22.85 -10.75 -9.26
CA VAL A 190 -22.77 -10.92 -10.72
C VAL A 190 -22.78 -9.58 -11.42
N GLN A 191 -23.60 -8.61 -10.99
CA GLN A 191 -23.63 -7.27 -11.57
C GLN A 191 -22.28 -6.56 -11.40
N ILE A 192 -21.70 -6.60 -10.20
CA ILE A 192 -20.38 -6.02 -9.90
C ILE A 192 -19.30 -6.71 -10.74
N TYR A 193 -19.28 -8.04 -10.73
CA TYR A 193 -18.32 -8.86 -11.45
C TYR A 193 -18.40 -8.58 -12.96
N TYR A 194 -19.60 -8.62 -13.55
CA TYR A 194 -19.81 -8.43 -14.98
C TYR A 194 -19.42 -7.03 -15.44
N LYS A 195 -19.82 -6.00 -14.69
CA LYS A 195 -19.44 -4.62 -14.98
C LYS A 195 -17.93 -4.46 -14.97
N ARG A 196 -17.27 -4.91 -13.91
CA ARG A 196 -15.81 -4.75 -13.79
C ARG A 196 -15.04 -5.61 -14.79
N TYR A 197 -15.50 -6.82 -15.06
CA TYR A 197 -14.84 -7.70 -16.03
C TYR A 197 -14.81 -7.05 -17.42
N ASN A 198 -15.86 -6.33 -17.83
CA ASN A 198 -15.88 -5.69 -19.14
C ASN A 198 -15.06 -4.39 -19.21
N THR A 199 -14.91 -3.66 -18.11
CA THR A 199 -14.14 -2.40 -18.08
C THR A 199 -12.66 -2.58 -17.74
N TYR A 200 -12.30 -3.67 -17.06
CA TYR A 200 -10.92 -3.96 -16.71
C TYR A 200 -10.11 -4.32 -17.96
N THR A 201 -9.05 -3.60 -18.25
CA THR A 201 -8.08 -3.98 -19.29
C THR A 201 -6.93 -4.72 -18.61
N PRO A 202 -6.72 -6.01 -18.91
CA PRO A 202 -5.57 -6.76 -18.40
C PRO A 202 -4.29 -5.98 -18.67
N GLN A 203 -3.41 -5.90 -17.66
CA GLN A 203 -2.08 -5.38 -17.92
C GLN A 203 -1.42 -6.35 -18.88
N SER A 204 -0.97 -5.84 -20.03
CA SER A 204 -0.13 -6.59 -20.95
C SER A 204 1.16 -6.96 -20.22
N LYS A 205 1.13 -8.06 -19.46
CA LYS A 205 2.34 -8.78 -19.11
C LYS A 205 2.94 -9.13 -20.45
N GLU A 206 4.07 -8.50 -20.78
CA GLU A 206 4.82 -8.83 -21.98
C GLU A 206 4.82 -10.34 -22.14
N VAL A 207 4.28 -10.78 -23.27
CA VAL A 207 4.19 -12.18 -23.67
C VAL A 207 5.63 -12.69 -23.80
N GLY A 208 6.22 -13.12 -22.70
CA GLY A 208 7.67 -13.36 -22.65
C GLY A 208 8.22 -13.93 -21.34
N GLN A 209 7.44 -13.98 -20.24
CA GLN A 209 7.83 -14.71 -19.03
C GLN A 209 6.83 -15.82 -18.73
N PHE A 210 6.75 -16.79 -19.65
CA PHE A 210 6.42 -18.16 -19.25
C PHE A 210 7.48 -18.57 -18.22
N ARG A 211 7.13 -18.59 -16.92
CA ARG A 211 7.77 -19.55 -16.03
C ARG A 211 7.38 -20.91 -16.59
N GLY A 212 8.36 -21.58 -17.19
CA GLY A 212 8.18 -22.88 -17.81
C GLY A 212 7.42 -23.85 -16.91
N SER A 213 6.74 -24.79 -17.55
CA SER A 213 6.15 -25.98 -16.97
C SER A 213 7.01 -26.52 -15.81
N GLY A 214 6.54 -26.32 -14.58
CA GLY A 214 7.01 -27.11 -13.45
C GLY A 214 6.60 -28.58 -13.67
N PRO A 215 7.48 -29.55 -13.44
CA PRO A 215 7.16 -30.96 -13.65
C PRO A 215 6.13 -31.43 -12.61
N PHE A 216 5.27 -32.33 -13.10
CA PHE A 216 4.19 -33.08 -12.46
C PHE A 216 4.26 -33.28 -10.94
#